data_AF-A0A3D3DV41-F1
#
_entry.id   AF-A0A3D3DV41-F1
#
_cell.length_a   1.000
_cell.length_b   1.000
_cell.length_c   1.000
_cell.angle_alpha   90.00
_cell.angle_beta   90.00
_cell.angle_gamma   90.00
#
_symmetry.space_group_name_H-M   'P 1'
#
loop_
_entity.id
_entity.type
_entity.pdbx_description
1 polymer ?
#
loop_
_entity_poly.entity_id
_entity_poly.type
_entity_poly.pdbx_seq_one_letter_code
_entity_poly.pdbx_strand_id
1 'polypeptide(L)'
;MPISGFTIPNGKATQGSTTDPSSPDQWAGWRELSDTEIEELAEAMVKQIKLRGPFLSLSEFVNRRLDSGEKELSVKGALQAALDDDNVSINAGFRSASRKFKNAEISKMNPKFPEALDGPIAYGSAAYVDQADVLRNFAGQLTPRGDTFVIRTYGDSLDGKGNVEARAWCEAVVQRVPDYLDLKDDSHIKQTELTSNANKTFGRQLRIVSFRWLNDSEI
;
A
#
# COMPACT_ATOMS: atom_id res chain seq x y z
N MET A 1 -5.98 1.35 -15.16
CA MET A 1 -5.24 0.07 -14.95
C MET A 1 -6.17 -1.11 -15.22
N PRO A 2 -5.83 -2.06 -16.09
CA PRO A 2 -6.65 -3.24 -16.31
C PRO A 2 -6.53 -4.23 -15.13
N ILE A 3 -7.66 -4.78 -14.71
CA ILE A 3 -7.80 -5.83 -13.68
C ILE A 3 -8.71 -6.91 -14.26
N SER A 4 -8.27 -8.18 -14.21
CA SER A 4 -8.93 -9.27 -14.95
C SER A 4 -9.00 -10.58 -14.15
N GLY A 5 -10.23 -11.05 -13.96
CA GLY A 5 -10.53 -12.43 -13.57
C GLY A 5 -10.60 -13.40 -14.76
N PHE A 6 -11.09 -12.95 -15.93
CA PHE A 6 -11.20 -13.71 -17.19
C PHE A 6 -11.17 -12.76 -18.41
N THR A 7 -10.75 -13.26 -19.59
CA THR A 7 -10.65 -12.45 -20.82
C THR A 7 -11.43 -13.07 -21.99
N ILE A 8 -12.16 -12.23 -22.73
CA ILE A 8 -12.62 -12.53 -24.08
C ILE A 8 -11.61 -11.92 -25.07
N PRO A 9 -11.11 -12.68 -26.06
CA PRO A 9 -10.25 -12.13 -27.10
C PRO A 9 -10.93 -10.96 -27.82
N ASN A 10 -10.23 -9.83 -27.97
CA ASN A 10 -10.72 -8.63 -28.65
C ASN A 10 -11.92 -7.91 -27.98
N GLY A 11 -12.19 -8.19 -26.69
CA GLY A 11 -13.16 -7.44 -25.90
C GLY A 11 -12.67 -6.02 -25.59
N LYS A 12 -13.60 -5.05 -25.55
CA LYS A 12 -13.30 -3.70 -25.03
C LYS A 12 -13.33 -3.72 -23.51
N ALA A 13 -12.41 -3.00 -22.88
CA ALA A 13 -12.44 -2.81 -21.44
C ALA A 13 -13.62 -1.91 -21.04
N THR A 14 -14.24 -2.22 -19.91
CA THR A 14 -15.23 -1.35 -19.28
C THR A 14 -14.52 -0.45 -18.30
N GLN A 15 -14.64 0.86 -18.49
CA GLN A 15 -14.00 1.86 -17.63
C GLN A 15 -14.84 2.10 -16.37
N GLY A 16 -14.20 2.05 -15.22
CA GLY A 16 -14.81 2.29 -13.92
C GLY A 16 -15.67 1.13 -13.41
N SER A 17 -16.16 1.29 -12.17
CA SER A 17 -17.08 0.35 -11.53
C SER A 17 -18.48 0.92 -11.46
N THR A 18 -19.43 0.20 -12.05
CA THR A 18 -20.86 0.47 -11.82
C THR A 18 -21.30 -0.02 -10.44
N THR A 19 -22.25 0.69 -9.85
CA THR A 19 -22.92 0.32 -8.60
C THR A 19 -24.04 -0.70 -8.82
N ASP A 20 -24.40 -1.01 -10.07
CA ASP A 20 -25.35 -2.07 -10.41
C ASP A 20 -24.62 -3.43 -10.57
N PRO A 21 -24.76 -4.36 -9.59
CA PRO A 21 -24.11 -5.67 -9.64
C PRO A 21 -24.67 -6.60 -10.73
N SER A 22 -25.79 -6.23 -11.36
CA SER A 22 -26.39 -6.99 -12.46
C SER A 22 -25.91 -6.54 -13.85
N SER A 23 -25.08 -5.49 -13.92
CA SER A 23 -24.55 -4.97 -15.17
C SER A 23 -23.74 -6.05 -15.91
N PRO A 24 -24.15 -6.46 -17.13
CA PRO A 24 -23.49 -7.52 -17.89
C PRO A 24 -22.01 -7.24 -18.16
N ASP A 25 -21.66 -5.97 -18.31
CA ASP A 25 -20.29 -5.52 -18.61
C ASP A 25 -19.30 -5.89 -17.50
N GLN A 26 -19.75 -5.95 -16.23
CA GLN A 26 -18.93 -6.39 -15.11
C GLN A 26 -18.59 -7.88 -15.15
N TRP A 27 -19.40 -8.69 -15.85
CA TRP A 27 -19.27 -10.16 -15.89
C TRP A 27 -18.56 -10.66 -17.15
N ALA A 28 -18.55 -9.87 -18.22
CA ALA A 28 -18.04 -10.27 -19.54
C ALA A 28 -16.70 -9.63 -19.93
N GLY A 29 -16.35 -8.47 -19.37
CA GLY A 29 -15.22 -7.65 -19.81
C GLY A 29 -14.07 -7.54 -18.79
N TRP A 30 -12.96 -6.95 -19.24
CA TRP A 30 -11.85 -6.58 -18.36
C TRP A 30 -12.18 -5.20 -17.80
N ARG A 31 -11.96 -4.98 -16.50
CA ARG A 31 -12.25 -3.68 -15.90
C ARG A 31 -11.01 -2.81 -15.95
N GLU A 32 -11.19 -1.57 -16.40
CA GLU A 32 -10.16 -0.56 -16.30
C GLU A 32 -10.53 0.39 -15.17
N LEU A 33 -9.71 0.40 -14.11
CA LEU A 33 -9.88 1.35 -13.01
C LEU A 33 -9.69 2.78 -13.51
N SER A 34 -10.63 3.64 -13.14
CA SER A 34 -10.57 5.09 -13.30
C SER A 34 -9.55 5.71 -12.35
N ASP A 35 -9.10 6.94 -12.66
CA ASP A 35 -8.14 7.65 -11.81
C ASP A 35 -8.68 7.88 -10.39
N THR A 36 -9.99 8.15 -10.26
CA THR A 36 -10.65 8.31 -8.96
C THR A 36 -10.61 7.02 -8.15
N GLU A 37 -10.92 5.86 -8.74
CA GLU A 37 -10.84 4.57 -8.04
C GLU A 37 -9.40 4.22 -7.62
N ILE A 38 -8.42 4.60 -8.45
CA ILE A 38 -7.00 4.42 -8.13
C ILE A 38 -6.61 5.28 -6.94
N GLU A 39 -7.04 6.54 -6.89
CA GLU A 39 -6.77 7.46 -5.78
C GLU A 39 -7.45 6.99 -4.48
N GLU A 40 -8.73 6.62 -4.54
CA GLU A 40 -9.46 6.03 -3.41
C GLU A 40 -8.75 4.78 -2.86
N LEU A 41 -8.31 3.88 -3.75
CA LEU A 41 -7.58 2.67 -3.35
C LEU A 41 -6.24 3.01 -2.71
N ALA A 42 -5.50 3.99 -3.25
CA ALA A 42 -4.22 4.42 -2.70
C ALA A 42 -4.38 5.01 -1.29
N GLU A 43 -5.40 5.85 -1.06
CA GLU A 43 -5.70 6.40 0.26
C GLU A 43 -6.08 5.30 1.25
N ALA A 44 -6.93 4.35 0.85
CA ALA A 44 -7.32 3.21 1.67
C ALA A 44 -6.13 2.30 2.00
N MET A 45 -5.18 2.10 1.07
CA MET A 45 -3.94 1.37 1.33
C MET A 45 -3.09 2.10 2.38
N VAL A 46 -2.95 3.43 2.31
CA VAL A 46 -2.23 4.23 3.32
C VAL A 46 -2.91 4.12 4.68
N LYS A 47 -4.24 4.14 4.74
CA LYS A 47 -5.00 3.90 5.97
C LYS A 47 -4.68 2.53 6.58
N GLN A 48 -4.67 1.46 5.78
CA GLN A 48 -4.33 0.11 6.24
C GLN A 48 -2.87 0.00 6.71
N ILE A 49 -1.94 0.68 6.04
CA ILE A 49 -0.53 0.74 6.47
C ILE A 49 -0.41 1.40 7.85
N LYS A 50 -1.12 2.51 8.08
CA LYS A 50 -1.11 3.20 9.38
C LYS A 50 -1.72 2.35 10.50
N LEU A 51 -2.79 1.62 10.21
CA LEU A 51 -3.48 0.77 11.18
C LEU A 51 -2.65 -0.47 11.57
N ARG A 52 -1.96 -1.09 10.60
CA ARG A 52 -1.27 -2.37 10.80
C ARG A 52 0.21 -2.22 11.12
N GLY A 53 0.76 -1.01 10.99
CA GLY A 53 2.17 -0.72 11.20
C GLY A 53 3.05 -1.11 10.01
N PRO A 54 4.38 -1.06 10.18
CA PRO A 54 5.30 -1.46 9.13
C PRO A 54 5.14 -2.96 8.81
N PHE A 55 5.39 -3.30 7.55
CA PHE A 55 5.43 -4.68 7.07
C PHE A 55 6.90 -5.06 6.81
N LEU A 56 7.31 -6.22 7.30
CA LEU A 56 8.66 -6.77 7.12
C LEU A 56 8.85 -7.39 5.73
N SER A 57 7.75 -7.77 5.08
CA SER A 57 7.77 -8.38 3.75
C SER A 57 6.48 -8.08 2.98
N LEU A 58 6.55 -8.28 1.66
CA LEU A 58 5.36 -8.25 0.80
C LEU A 58 4.33 -9.30 1.24
N SER A 59 4.80 -10.50 1.64
CA SER A 59 3.91 -11.56 2.14
C SER A 59 3.12 -11.12 3.37
N GLU A 60 3.73 -10.33 4.26
CA GLU A 60 3.03 -9.79 5.43
C GLU A 60 2.03 -8.69 5.08
N PHE A 61 2.29 -7.92 4.02
CA PHE A 61 1.35 -6.92 3.51
C PHE A 61 0.10 -7.57 2.89
N VAL A 62 0.29 -8.65 2.13
CA VAL A 62 -0.76 -9.33 1.37
C VAL A 62 -1.53 -10.34 2.22
N ASN A 63 -0.84 -11.14 3.03
CA ASN A 63 -1.50 -12.19 3.82
C ASN A 63 -2.15 -11.60 5.08
N ARG A 64 -3.22 -12.25 5.54
CA ARG A 64 -3.82 -11.92 6.83
C ARG A 64 -2.85 -12.28 7.96
N ARG A 65 -2.81 -11.46 9.01
CA ARG A 65 -2.15 -11.82 10.26
C ARG A 65 -3.09 -12.70 11.08
N LEU A 66 -2.55 -13.66 11.82
CA LEU A 66 -3.32 -14.48 12.74
C LEU A 66 -3.19 -13.86 14.13
N ASP A 67 -4.04 -12.89 14.43
CA ASP A 67 -4.06 -12.21 15.73
C ASP A 67 -5.41 -12.45 16.43
N SER A 68 -5.36 -12.86 17.69
CA SER A 68 -6.55 -13.04 18.52
C SER A 68 -7.04 -11.73 19.14
N GLY A 69 -6.21 -10.69 19.22
CA GLY A 69 -6.54 -9.39 19.79
C GLY A 69 -7.38 -8.52 18.85
N GLU A 70 -7.07 -8.55 17.55
CA GLU A 70 -7.71 -7.72 16.52
C GLU A 70 -8.29 -8.59 15.41
N LYS A 71 -9.48 -9.15 15.67
CA LYS A 71 -10.11 -10.12 14.76
C LYS A 71 -10.40 -9.56 13.37
N GLU A 72 -10.88 -8.32 13.28
CA GLU A 72 -11.18 -7.64 12.01
C GLU A 72 -9.94 -7.54 11.11
N LEU A 73 -8.79 -7.22 11.71
CA LEU A 73 -7.51 -7.16 11.01
C LEU A 73 -7.00 -8.56 10.62
N SER A 74 -7.52 -9.60 11.24
CA SER A 74 -7.12 -11.00 11.00
C SER A 74 -7.96 -11.72 9.96
N VAL A 75 -9.02 -11.09 9.44
CA VAL A 75 -9.84 -11.63 8.33
C VAL A 75 -9.03 -11.64 7.03
N LYS A 76 -8.29 -10.55 6.76
CA LYS A 76 -7.65 -10.28 5.47
C LYS A 76 -6.40 -9.41 5.62
N GLY A 77 -5.51 -9.46 4.62
CA GLY A 77 -4.32 -8.61 4.54
C GLY A 77 -4.65 -7.15 4.22
N ALA A 78 -3.63 -6.30 4.19
CA ALA A 78 -3.79 -4.86 4.03
C ALA A 78 -4.40 -4.48 2.67
N LEU A 79 -3.98 -5.16 1.59
CA LEU A 79 -4.47 -4.87 0.24
C LEU A 79 -5.96 -5.20 0.07
N GLN A 80 -6.38 -6.40 0.46
CA GLN A 80 -7.79 -6.76 0.42
C GLN A 80 -8.63 -5.89 1.39
N ALA A 81 -8.09 -5.55 2.56
CA ALA A 81 -8.78 -4.64 3.47
C ALA A 81 -8.98 -3.24 2.88
N ALA A 82 -8.04 -2.75 2.06
CA ALA A 82 -8.18 -1.47 1.36
C ALA A 82 -9.24 -1.55 0.25
N LEU A 83 -9.26 -2.62 -0.55
CA LEU A 83 -10.29 -2.86 -1.57
C LEU A 83 -11.70 -2.93 -0.97
N ASP A 84 -11.81 -3.41 0.26
CA ASP A 84 -13.08 -3.58 0.96
C ASP A 84 -13.49 -2.32 1.74
N ASP A 85 -12.68 -1.24 1.75
CA ASP A 85 -13.01 0.01 2.44
C ASP A 85 -14.22 0.68 1.79
N ASP A 86 -15.14 1.19 2.62
CA ASP A 86 -16.38 1.81 2.15
C ASP A 86 -16.14 3.02 1.24
N ASN A 87 -15.01 3.70 1.38
CA ASN A 87 -14.61 4.84 0.55
C ASN A 87 -14.03 4.43 -0.82
N VAL A 88 -13.79 3.14 -1.07
CA VAL A 88 -13.29 2.64 -2.37
C VAL A 88 -14.46 2.15 -3.21
N SER A 89 -14.70 2.77 -4.36
CA SER A 89 -15.89 2.51 -5.17
C SER A 89 -15.82 1.23 -6.03
N ILE A 90 -14.64 0.63 -6.18
CA ILE A 90 -14.36 -0.53 -7.07
C ILE A 90 -15.37 -1.68 -6.94
N ASN A 91 -15.79 -2.02 -5.72
CA ASN A 91 -16.71 -3.12 -5.44
C ASN A 91 -18.03 -2.64 -4.80
N ALA A 92 -18.34 -1.35 -4.84
CA ALA A 92 -19.46 -0.76 -4.10
C ALA A 92 -20.81 -1.45 -4.41
N GLY A 93 -21.06 -1.81 -5.67
CA GLY A 93 -22.29 -2.50 -6.08
C GLY A 93 -22.53 -3.87 -5.42
N PHE A 94 -21.48 -4.49 -4.86
CA PHE A 94 -21.55 -5.79 -4.19
C PHE A 94 -21.68 -5.71 -2.67
N ARG A 95 -21.59 -4.52 -2.06
CA ARG A 95 -21.54 -4.36 -0.59
C ARG A 95 -22.90 -4.27 0.11
N SER A 96 -24.00 -4.26 -0.64
CA SER A 96 -25.34 -4.11 -0.07
C SER A 96 -25.69 -5.27 0.89
N ALA A 97 -26.53 -4.99 1.89
CA ALA A 97 -26.93 -5.99 2.89
C ALA A 97 -27.64 -7.23 2.28
N SER A 98 -28.28 -7.07 1.12
CA SER A 98 -28.90 -8.18 0.37
C SER A 98 -27.90 -9.09 -0.32
N ARG A 99 -26.62 -8.69 -0.40
CA ARG A 99 -25.50 -9.41 -1.01
C ARG A 99 -24.51 -9.93 0.04
N LYS A 100 -24.96 -10.09 1.30
CA LYS A 100 -24.21 -10.68 2.40
C LYS A 100 -24.98 -11.87 2.97
N PHE A 101 -24.29 -12.78 3.65
CA PHE A 101 -24.96 -13.83 4.40
C PHE A 101 -25.82 -13.22 5.51
N LYS A 102 -27.02 -13.77 5.70
CA LYS A 102 -27.90 -13.39 6.83
C LYS A 102 -27.40 -14.10 8.10
N ASN A 103 -27.62 -13.49 9.25
CA ASN A 103 -27.27 -14.10 10.55
C ASN A 103 -27.85 -15.51 10.72
N ALA A 104 -29.06 -15.76 10.23
CA ALA A 104 -29.68 -17.09 10.27
C ALA A 104 -28.94 -18.14 9.42
N GLU A 105 -28.26 -17.74 8.34
CA GLU A 105 -27.45 -18.62 7.49
C GLU A 105 -26.09 -18.88 8.15
N ILE A 106 -25.45 -17.83 8.68
CA ILE A 106 -24.19 -17.92 9.42
C ILE A 106 -24.33 -18.87 10.61
N SER A 107 -25.40 -18.73 11.41
CA SER A 107 -25.67 -19.60 12.55
C SER A 107 -25.84 -21.08 12.17
N LYS A 108 -26.34 -21.38 10.97
CA LYS A 108 -26.46 -22.76 10.48
C LYS A 108 -25.12 -23.33 10.03
N MET A 109 -24.22 -22.51 9.51
CA MET A 109 -22.88 -22.95 9.08
C MET A 109 -21.96 -23.23 10.27
N ASN A 110 -22.24 -22.65 11.44
CA ASN A 110 -21.45 -22.78 12.67
C ASN A 110 -19.93 -22.57 12.44
N PRO A 111 -19.52 -21.42 11.85
CA PRO A 111 -18.13 -21.18 11.51
C PRO A 111 -17.29 -21.00 12.78
N LYS A 112 -16.06 -21.55 12.77
CA LYS A 112 -15.07 -21.31 13.84
C LYS A 112 -14.60 -19.85 13.92
N PHE A 113 -14.75 -19.10 12.83
CA PHE A 113 -14.38 -17.69 12.72
C PHE A 113 -15.45 -16.95 11.92
N PRO A 114 -16.56 -16.53 12.57
CA PRO A 114 -17.70 -15.91 11.91
C PRO A 114 -17.38 -14.66 11.09
N GLU A 115 -16.39 -13.88 11.53
CA GLU A 115 -15.98 -12.61 10.91
C GLU A 115 -15.50 -12.81 9.45
N ALA A 116 -15.07 -14.02 9.07
CA ALA A 116 -14.75 -14.35 7.68
C ALA A 116 -15.97 -14.42 6.75
N LEU A 117 -17.20 -14.45 7.28
CA LEU A 117 -18.44 -14.50 6.51
C LEU A 117 -19.12 -13.12 6.34
N ASP A 118 -18.56 -12.06 6.90
CA ASP A 118 -19.13 -10.70 6.83
C ASP A 118 -18.95 -10.02 5.46
N GLY A 119 -18.10 -10.62 4.61
CA GLY A 119 -17.83 -10.17 3.26
C GLY A 119 -19.00 -10.37 2.29
N PRO A 120 -18.94 -9.72 1.10
CA PRO A 120 -19.95 -9.89 0.07
C PRO A 120 -19.90 -11.31 -0.53
N ILE A 121 -21.06 -11.89 -0.82
CA ILE A 121 -21.17 -13.24 -1.43
C ILE A 121 -20.60 -13.31 -2.86
N ALA A 122 -20.38 -12.15 -3.49
CA ALA A 122 -19.78 -12.04 -4.81
C ALA A 122 -18.25 -12.21 -4.80
N TYR A 123 -17.62 -12.30 -3.63
CA TYR A 123 -16.19 -12.53 -3.51
C TYR A 123 -15.77 -13.80 -4.27
N GLY A 124 -14.76 -13.69 -5.14
CA GLY A 124 -14.31 -14.78 -6.02
C GLY A 124 -15.11 -14.95 -7.31
N SER A 125 -16.13 -14.12 -7.55
CA SER A 125 -16.79 -14.04 -8.86
C SER A 125 -15.99 -13.18 -9.84
N ALA A 126 -16.20 -13.37 -11.15
CA ALA A 126 -15.49 -12.61 -12.18
C ALA A 126 -15.74 -11.09 -12.12
N ALA A 127 -16.90 -10.67 -11.58
CA ALA A 127 -17.28 -9.27 -11.47
C ALA A 127 -16.74 -8.59 -10.20
N TYR A 128 -16.17 -9.35 -9.26
CA TYR A 128 -15.63 -8.82 -8.02
C TYR A 128 -14.12 -8.71 -8.10
N VAL A 129 -13.59 -7.52 -7.81
CA VAL A 129 -12.15 -7.24 -7.89
C VAL A 129 -11.51 -7.61 -6.57
N ASP A 130 -10.56 -8.54 -6.58
CA ASP A 130 -9.84 -8.93 -5.38
C ASP A 130 -8.35 -8.58 -5.43
N GLN A 131 -7.65 -8.83 -4.32
CA GLN A 131 -6.22 -8.57 -4.24
C GLN A 131 -5.38 -9.32 -5.29
N ALA A 132 -5.84 -10.47 -5.78
CA ALA A 132 -5.12 -11.24 -6.79
C ALA A 132 -5.20 -10.56 -8.15
N ASP A 133 -6.35 -9.99 -8.53
CA ASP A 133 -6.50 -9.22 -9.77
C ASP A 133 -5.56 -8.01 -9.82
N VAL A 134 -5.43 -7.36 -8.67
CA VAL A 134 -4.58 -6.19 -8.45
C VAL A 134 -3.12 -6.65 -8.54
N LEU A 135 -2.69 -7.64 -7.74
CA LEU A 135 -1.31 -8.15 -7.75
C LEU A 135 -0.84 -8.73 -9.09
N ARG A 136 -1.70 -9.39 -9.87
CA ARG A 136 -1.34 -9.98 -11.18
C ARG A 136 -0.75 -8.96 -12.15
N ASN A 137 -1.18 -7.70 -12.08
CA ASN A 137 -0.78 -6.67 -13.05
C ASN A 137 0.47 -5.88 -12.64
N PHE A 138 0.81 -5.84 -11.36
CA PHE A 138 1.98 -5.08 -10.88
C PHE A 138 2.96 -5.87 -10.01
N ALA A 139 2.80 -7.19 -9.84
CA ALA A 139 3.73 -8.02 -9.07
C ALA A 139 5.19 -7.87 -9.52
N GLY A 140 5.44 -7.72 -10.83
CA GLY A 140 6.79 -7.51 -11.38
C GLY A 140 7.39 -6.12 -11.10
N GLN A 141 6.58 -5.16 -10.68
CA GLN A 141 6.99 -3.81 -10.32
C GLN A 141 7.05 -3.60 -8.80
N LEU A 142 6.60 -4.59 -8.01
CA LEU A 142 6.70 -4.53 -6.55
C LEU A 142 8.14 -4.74 -6.11
N THR A 143 8.82 -3.63 -5.83
CA THR A 143 10.11 -3.67 -5.13
C THR A 143 9.87 -3.49 -3.64
N PRO A 144 10.50 -4.30 -2.76
CA PRO A 144 10.55 -3.95 -1.35
C PRO A 144 11.12 -2.54 -1.21
N ARG A 145 10.59 -1.79 -0.23
CA ARG A 145 11.04 -0.43 0.05
C ARG A 145 12.57 -0.43 0.15
N GLY A 146 13.21 0.37 -0.70
CA GLY A 146 14.62 0.70 -0.54
C GLY A 146 14.77 1.59 0.69
N ASP A 147 15.52 1.14 1.69
CA ASP A 147 16.01 2.00 2.77
C ASP A 147 17.37 2.62 2.41
N THR A 148 17.78 2.55 1.14
CA THR A 148 19.00 3.18 0.62
C THR A 148 18.62 4.23 -0.43
N PHE A 149 19.11 5.45 -0.23
CA PHE A 149 18.81 6.62 -1.03
C PHE A 149 20.10 7.14 -1.66
N VAL A 150 20.02 7.59 -2.92
CA VAL A 150 21.09 8.37 -3.54
C VAL A 150 20.68 9.83 -3.48
N ILE A 151 21.45 10.64 -2.77
CA ILE A 151 21.23 12.08 -2.62
C ILE A 151 22.30 12.79 -3.42
N ARG A 152 21.90 13.59 -4.42
CA ARG A 152 22.80 14.49 -5.16
C ARG A 152 22.54 15.92 -4.74
N THR A 153 23.59 16.65 -4.42
CA THR A 153 23.50 18.06 -4.02
C THR A 153 24.50 18.91 -4.78
N TYR A 154 24.13 20.18 -4.94
CA TYR A 154 24.92 21.23 -5.57
C TYR A 154 25.02 22.41 -4.60
N GLY A 155 26.19 23.06 -4.57
CA GLY A 155 26.41 24.26 -3.79
C GLY A 155 27.28 25.27 -4.53
N ASP A 156 26.87 26.54 -4.45
CA ASP A 156 27.63 27.69 -4.91
C ASP A 156 28.20 28.46 -3.71
N SER A 157 29.46 28.88 -3.83
CA SER A 157 30.05 29.89 -2.97
C SER A 157 30.04 31.23 -3.70
N LEU A 158 29.61 32.30 -3.02
CA LEU A 158 29.51 33.64 -3.59
C LEU A 158 30.56 34.57 -2.99
N ASP A 159 31.09 35.48 -3.80
CA ASP A 159 31.94 36.59 -3.34
C ASP A 159 31.12 37.67 -2.61
N GLY A 160 31.80 38.67 -2.05
CA GLY A 160 31.15 39.81 -1.37
C GLY A 160 30.27 40.70 -2.26
N LYS A 161 30.22 40.44 -3.58
CA LYS A 161 29.39 41.13 -4.57
C LYS A 161 28.26 40.24 -5.12
N GLY A 162 28.15 38.99 -4.66
CA GLY A 162 27.15 38.01 -5.09
C GLY A 162 27.52 37.23 -6.36
N ASN A 163 28.76 37.29 -6.85
CA ASN A 163 29.22 36.47 -7.97
C ASN A 163 29.65 35.09 -7.48
N VAL A 164 29.39 34.04 -8.27
CA VAL A 164 29.82 32.68 -7.94
C VAL A 164 31.35 32.56 -8.04
N GLU A 165 32.00 32.22 -6.92
CA GLU A 165 33.44 32.01 -6.82
C GLU A 165 33.81 30.53 -6.98
N ALA A 166 32.98 29.61 -6.48
CA ALA A 166 33.20 28.18 -6.58
C ALA A 166 31.89 27.40 -6.66
N ARG A 167 31.94 26.26 -7.36
CA ARG A 167 30.83 25.29 -7.47
C ARG A 167 31.29 23.94 -6.99
N ALA A 168 30.44 23.24 -6.26
CA ALA A 168 30.68 21.86 -5.88
C ALA A 168 29.42 21.02 -6.04
N TRP A 169 29.61 19.80 -6.54
CA TRP A 169 28.57 18.78 -6.62
C TRP A 169 29.02 17.54 -5.88
N CYS A 170 28.11 16.91 -5.16
CA CYS A 170 28.40 15.64 -4.51
C CYS A 170 27.20 14.71 -4.54
N GLU A 171 27.52 13.42 -4.48
CA GLU A 171 26.58 12.32 -4.36
C GLU A 171 26.87 11.57 -3.06
N ALA A 172 25.85 11.40 -2.23
CA ALA A 172 25.88 10.59 -1.03
C ALA A 172 24.88 9.43 -1.17
N VAL A 173 25.35 8.21 -0.93
CA VAL A 173 24.48 7.06 -0.75
C VAL A 173 24.20 6.94 0.75
N VAL A 174 22.94 7.07 1.14
CA VAL A 174 22.50 7.10 2.54
C VAL A 174 21.59 5.91 2.78
N GLN A 175 21.86 5.13 3.83
CA GLN A 175 21.03 4.01 4.23
C GLN A 175 20.35 4.29 5.58
N ARG A 176 19.03 4.10 5.64
CA ARG A 176 18.28 4.04 6.89
C ARG A 176 18.46 2.66 7.52
N VAL A 177 18.87 2.63 8.78
CA VAL A 177 19.03 1.38 9.53
C VAL A 177 17.84 1.17 10.47
N PRO A 178 17.62 -0.07 10.95
CA PRO A 178 16.58 -0.34 11.93
C PRO A 178 16.78 0.41 13.24
N ASP A 179 17.98 0.80 13.62
CA ASP A 179 18.22 1.48 14.91
C ASP A 179 17.64 2.90 14.94
N TYR A 180 17.19 3.33 16.12
CA TYR A 180 16.82 4.73 16.36
C TYR A 180 18.07 5.63 16.42
N LEU A 181 17.90 6.94 16.18
CA LEU A 181 19.00 7.90 16.23
C LEU A 181 19.67 7.95 17.61
N ASP A 182 18.85 7.92 18.66
CA ASP A 182 19.25 7.83 20.05
C ASP A 182 19.03 6.39 20.54
N LEU A 183 20.12 5.75 21.01
CA LEU A 183 20.15 4.36 21.48
C LEU A 183 19.35 4.13 22.77
N LYS A 184 18.77 5.18 23.35
CA LYS A 184 17.87 5.06 24.51
C LYS A 184 16.60 4.24 24.22
N ASP A 185 16.08 4.28 23.00
CA ASP A 185 14.94 3.46 22.60
C ASP A 185 15.42 2.32 21.69
N ASP A 186 15.09 1.08 22.06
CA ASP A 186 15.44 -0.10 21.25
C ASP A 186 14.71 -0.12 19.91
N SER A 187 15.30 -0.82 18.93
CA SER A 187 14.78 -0.83 17.56
C SER A 187 13.37 -1.41 17.41
N HIS A 188 12.93 -2.28 18.31
CA HIS A 188 11.61 -2.91 18.26
C HIS A 188 10.49 -2.06 18.90
N ILE A 189 10.83 -0.97 19.59
CA ILE A 189 9.85 -0.10 20.25
C ILE A 189 9.03 0.65 19.20
N LYS A 190 7.71 0.74 19.43
CA LYS A 190 6.79 1.44 18.52
C LYS A 190 6.95 2.95 18.65
N GLN A 191 6.68 3.68 17.57
CA GLN A 191 6.80 5.15 17.54
C GLN A 191 6.01 5.85 18.68
N THR A 192 4.84 5.30 19.04
CA THR A 192 3.97 5.81 20.11
C THR A 192 4.54 5.61 21.52
N GLU A 193 5.47 4.67 21.67
CA GLU A 193 6.05 4.23 22.96
C GLU A 193 7.45 4.82 23.18
N LEU A 194 7.96 5.62 22.23
CA LEU A 194 9.29 6.21 22.32
C LEU A 194 9.43 7.13 23.54
N THR A 195 10.60 7.08 24.16
CA THR A 195 10.92 7.89 25.34
C THR A 195 11.88 9.03 25.01
N SER A 196 12.73 8.90 23.97
CA SER A 196 13.63 9.97 23.55
C SER A 196 12.90 11.02 22.70
N ASN A 197 13.07 12.30 23.07
CA ASN A 197 12.58 13.41 22.26
C ASN A 197 13.29 13.48 20.90
N ALA A 198 14.57 13.08 20.82
CA ALA A 198 15.30 13.02 19.55
C ALA A 198 14.69 11.97 18.62
N ASN A 199 14.34 10.79 19.13
CA ASN A 199 13.70 9.73 18.33
C ASN A 199 12.27 10.08 17.90
N LYS A 200 11.53 10.82 18.73
CA LYS A 200 10.20 11.33 18.34
C LYS A 200 10.28 12.32 17.18
N THR A 201 11.30 13.18 17.17
CA THR A 201 11.48 14.21 16.15
C THR A 201 12.13 13.68 14.87
N PHE A 202 13.23 12.93 14.99
CA PHE A 202 14.07 12.54 13.85
C PHE A 202 13.93 11.07 13.45
N GLY A 203 13.45 10.21 14.36
CA GLY A 203 13.18 8.80 14.06
C GLY A 203 14.43 7.94 13.94
N ARG A 204 14.47 7.09 12.90
CA ARG A 204 15.50 6.07 12.68
C ARG A 204 16.81 6.70 12.20
N GLN A 205 17.92 6.06 12.55
CA GLN A 205 19.25 6.50 12.14
C GLN A 205 19.44 6.35 10.61
N LEU A 206 20.07 7.36 10.02
CA LEU A 206 20.57 7.34 8.64
C LEU A 206 22.10 7.30 8.67
N ARG A 207 22.70 6.39 7.92
CA ARG A 207 24.16 6.25 7.79
C ARG A 207 24.56 6.58 6.36
N ILE A 208 25.59 7.41 6.19
CA ILE A 208 26.21 7.62 4.88
C ILE A 208 27.04 6.38 4.58
N VAL A 209 26.66 5.63 3.55
CA VAL A 209 27.34 4.42 3.09
C VAL A 209 28.52 4.78 2.19
N SER A 210 28.32 5.75 1.30
CA SER A 210 29.38 6.28 0.45
C SER A 210 29.14 7.74 0.14
N PHE A 211 30.24 8.45 -0.11
CA PHE A 211 30.21 9.85 -0.54
C PHE A 211 31.24 10.03 -1.64
N ARG A 212 30.88 10.77 -2.69
CA ARG A 212 31.82 11.18 -3.73
C ARG A 212 31.50 12.59 -4.23
N TRP A 213 32.54 13.32 -4.62
CA TRP A 213 32.41 14.54 -5.40
C TRP A 213 32.09 14.19 -6.85
N LEU A 214 31.23 14.98 -7.48
CA LEU A 214 30.85 14.84 -8.88
C LEU A 214 31.50 15.95 -9.69
N ASN A 215 31.83 15.64 -10.94
CA ASN A 215 32.14 16.66 -11.94
C ASN A 215 30.86 17.25 -12.53
N ASP A 216 30.95 18.46 -13.07
CA ASP A 216 29.85 19.15 -13.75
C ASP A 216 29.23 18.32 -14.89
N SER A 217 30.04 17.47 -15.55
CA SER A 217 29.58 16.61 -16.65
C SER A 217 28.85 15.33 -16.21
N GLU A 218 28.74 15.04 -14.92
CA GLU A 218 28.10 13.83 -14.38
C GLU A 218 26.64 14.05 -13.93
N ILE A 219 26.08 15.23 -14.19
CA ILE A 219 24.71 15.62 -13.82
C ILE A 219 23.84 15.79 -15.06
#